data_AF-A0A2E5MZV2-F1
#
_entry.id   AF-A0A2E5MZV2-F1
#
_cell.length_a   1.000
_cell.length_b   1.000
_cell.length_c   1.000
_cell.angle_alpha   90.00
_cell.angle_beta   90.00
_cell.angle_gamma   90.00
#
_symmetry.space_group_name_H-M   'P 1'
#
loop_
_entity.id
_entity.type
_entity.pdbx_description
1 polymer ?
#
loop_
_entity_poly.entity_id
_entity_poly.type
_entity_poly.pdbx_seq_one_letter_code
_entity_poly.pdbx_strand_id
1 'polypeptide(L)' 'MDTDDLEPTVEKEKIKDLDIMSIEALSDYVRELEREIRRVQKAISAKKEARSSAENFFNS' A
#
# COMPACT_ATOMS: atom_id res chain seq x y z
N MET A 1 25.30 -26.78 5.06
CA MET A 1 24.48 -25.83 5.84
C MET A 1 23.42 -25.35 4.86
N ASP A 2 22.26 -26.00 4.85
CA ASP A 2 21.12 -25.58 4.03
C ASP A 2 20.66 -24.22 4.54
N THR A 3 20.82 -23.21 3.70
CA THR A 3 20.40 -21.82 3.95
C THR A 3 19.00 -21.54 3.42
N ASP A 4 18.30 -22.57 2.93
CA ASP A 4 16.92 -22.47 2.54
C ASP A 4 16.02 -22.55 3.77
N ASP A 5 14.98 -21.72 3.77
CA ASP A 5 13.83 -21.78 4.68
C ASP A 5 13.86 -20.87 5.93
N LEU A 6 14.34 -19.64 5.75
CA LEU A 6 13.84 -18.50 6.53
C LEU A 6 13.11 -17.51 5.60
N GLU A 7 12.19 -18.01 4.78
CA GLU A 7 11.22 -17.11 4.16
C GLU A 7 10.34 -16.55 5.29
N PRO A 8 10.30 -15.22 5.51
CA PRO A 8 9.37 -14.66 6.47
C PRO A 8 7.97 -14.99 5.97
N THR A 9 7.25 -15.85 6.70
CA THR A 9 5.83 -16.07 6.49
C THR A 9 5.17 -14.72 6.60
N VAL A 10 4.79 -14.14 5.45
CA VAL A 10 4.03 -12.91 5.39
C VAL A 10 2.70 -13.24 6.05
N GLU A 11 2.56 -12.93 7.34
CA GLU A 11 1.28 -12.97 8.02
C GLU A 11 0.37 -12.07 7.20
N LYS A 12 -0.57 -12.71 6.48
CA LYS A 12 -1.61 -12.00 5.75
C LYS A 12 -2.30 -11.13 6.79
N GLU A 13 -2.22 -9.82 6.62
CA GLU A 13 -2.89 -8.87 7.50
C GLU A 13 -4.33 -9.37 7.71
N LYS A 14 -4.63 -9.76 8.95
CA LYS A 14 -5.95 -10.30 9.27
C LYS A 14 -6.97 -9.25 8.92
N ILE A 15 -7.88 -9.58 8.01
CA ILE A 15 -9.00 -8.72 7.66
C ILE A 15 -9.74 -8.44 8.98
N LYS A 16 -9.87 -7.16 9.33
CA LYS A 16 -10.56 -6.76 10.55
C LYS A 16 -12.00 -7.27 10.48
N ASP A 17 -12.47 -7.88 11.56
CA ASP A 17 -13.87 -8.25 11.71
C ASP A 17 -14.69 -6.98 11.92
N LEU A 18 -15.50 -6.62 10.91
CA LEU A 18 -16.28 -5.39 10.91
C LEU A 18 -17.56 -5.52 11.74
N ASP A 19 -18.05 -6.74 11.97
CA ASP A 19 -19.32 -6.99 12.64
C ASP A 19 -19.24 -6.68 14.16
N ILE A 20 -18.04 -6.77 14.73
CA ILE A 20 -17.77 -6.44 16.14
C ILE A 20 -17.42 -4.97 16.38
N MET A 21 -17.24 -4.17 15.32
CA MET A 21 -16.83 -2.76 15.43
C MET A 21 -18.02 -1.84 15.61
N SER A 22 -17.86 -0.81 16.45
CA SER A 22 -18.86 0.26 16.55
C SER A 22 -18.86 1.17 15.31
N ILE A 23 -19.93 1.93 15.10
CA ILE A 23 -20.03 2.92 14.00
C ILE A 23 -18.88 3.94 14.05
N GLU A 24 -18.49 4.38 15.24
CA GLU A 24 -17.36 5.29 15.45
C GLU A 24 -16.04 4.64 15.03
N ALA A 25 -15.81 3.39 15.47
CA ALA A 25 -14.60 2.65 15.11
C ALA A 25 -14.53 2.37 13.59
N LEU A 26 -15.65 2.08 12.94
CA LEU A 26 -15.73 1.91 11.48
C LEU A 26 -15.41 3.22 10.76
N SER A 27 -15.93 4.35 11.27
CA SER A 27 -15.67 5.68 10.70
C SER A 27 -14.18 6.05 10.78
N ASP A 28 -13.54 5.76 11.90
CA ASP A 28 -12.09 5.98 12.06
C ASP A 28 -11.26 5.03 11.20
N TYR A 29 -11.67 3.77 11.09
CA TYR A 29 -11.01 2.82 10.21
C TYR A 29 -11.08 3.24 8.73
N VAL A 30 -12.23 3.76 8.28
CA VAL A 30 -12.36 4.34 6.94
C VAL A 30 -11.39 5.50 6.75
N ARG A 31 -11.28 6.42 7.72
CA ARG A 31 -10.35 7.56 7.64
C ARG A 31 -8.88 7.12 7.53
N GLU A 32 -8.50 6.05 8.21
CA GLU A 32 -7.16 5.45 8.11
C GLU A 32 -6.93 4.89 6.70
N LEU A 33 -7.86 4.09 6.19
CA LEU A 33 -7.76 3.49 4.85
C LEU A 33 -7.70 4.57 3.76
N GLU A 34 -8.51 5.62 3.85
CA GLU A 34 -8.48 6.73 2.89
C GLU A 34 -7.14 7.48 2.91
N ARG A 35 -6.54 7.64 4.10
CA ARG A 35 -5.22 8.26 4.24
C ARG A 35 -4.17 7.41 3.52
N GLU A 36 -4.25 6.10 3.67
CA GLU A 36 -3.34 5.17 3.01
C GLU A 36 -3.53 5.17 1.49
N ILE A 37 -4.78 5.18 1.01
CA ILE A 37 -5.09 5.34 -0.41
C ILE A 37 -4.44 6.61 -0.97
N ARG A 38 -4.56 7.75 -0.29
CA ARG A 38 -3.93 9.00 -0.71
C ARG A 38 -2.40 8.89 -0.77
N ARG A 39 -1.78 8.22 0.21
CA ARG A 39 -0.33 7.98 0.25
C ARG A 39 0.12 7.18 -0.98
N VAL A 40 -0.58 6.08 -1.26
CA VAL A 40 -0.28 5.20 -2.40
C VAL A 40 -0.50 5.94 -3.73
N GLN A 41 -1.59 6.68 -3.88
CA GLN A 41 -1.85 7.49 -5.07
C GLN A 41 -0.72 8.51 -5.33
N LYS A 42 -0.22 9.19 -4.28
CA LYS A 42 0.91 10.10 -4.41
C LYS A 42 2.18 9.38 -4.89
N ALA A 43 2.46 8.20 -4.33
CA ALA A 43 3.61 7.39 -4.75
C ALA A 43 3.47 6.93 -6.22
N ILE A 44 2.27 6.55 -6.66
CA ILE A 44 1.99 6.21 -8.06
C ILE A 44 2.22 7.42 -8.97
N SER A 45 1.73 8.61 -8.61
CA SER A 45 1.94 9.83 -9.38
C SER A 45 3.42 10.11 -9.58
N ALA A 46 4.20 10.08 -8.50
CA ALA A 46 5.65 10.28 -8.55
C ALA A 46 6.36 9.25 -9.46
N LYS A 47 5.93 7.98 -9.41
CA LYS A 47 6.49 6.94 -10.29
C LYS A 47 6.12 7.17 -11.77
N LYS A 48 4.90 7.64 -12.06
CA LYS A 48 4.47 7.98 -13.43
C LYS A 48 5.25 9.16 -13.98
N GLU A 49 5.46 10.19 -13.18
CA GLU A 49 6.29 11.35 -13.54
C GLU A 49 7.72 10.92 -13.84
N ALA A 50 8.35 10.16 -12.94
CA ALA A 50 9.70 9.65 -13.17
C ALA A 50 9.82 8.83 -14.46
N ARG A 51 8.81 7.99 -14.76
CA ARG A 51 8.75 7.23 -16.01
C ARG A 51 8.65 8.15 -17.22
N SER A 52 7.74 9.13 -17.20
CA SER A 52 7.57 10.08 -18.30
C SER A 52 8.82 10.93 -18.53
N SER A 53 9.49 11.37 -17.46
CA SER A 53 10.77 12.08 -17.55
C SER A 53 11.86 11.22 -18.19
N ALA A 54 11.94 9.94 -17.83
CA ALA A 54 12.87 9.00 -18.45
C ALA A 54 12.55 8.81 -19.94
N GLU A 55 11.28 8.54 -20.28
CA GLU A 55 10.84 8.37 -21.68
C GLU A 55 11.16 9.62 -22.52
N ASN A 56 11.00 10.82 -21.97
CA ASN A 56 11.36 12.07 -22.68
C ASN A 56 12.87 12.25 -22.84
N PHE A 57 13.68 11.82 -21.87
CA PHE A 57 15.15 11.90 -21.93
C PHE A 57 15.76 10.91 -22.93
N PHE A 58 15.18 9.73 -23.10
CA PHE A 58 15.67 8.72 -24.06
C PHE A 58 15.15 8.91 -25.49
N ASN A 59 14.12 9.75 -25.69
CA ASN A 59 13.58 10.09 -27.01
C ASN A 59 14.06 11.44 -27.56
N SER A 60 14.98 12.13 -26.86
CA SER A 60 15.64 13.36 -27.29
C SER A 60 16.99 13.10 -27.94
#